data_AF-A0A1X7SS99-F1
#
_entry.id   AF-A0A1X7SS99-F1
#
_cell.length_a   1.000
_cell.length_b   1.000
_cell.length_c   1.000
_cell.angle_alpha   90.00
_cell.angle_beta   90.00
_cell.angle_gamma   90.00
#
_symmetry.space_group_name_H-M   'P 1'
#
loop_
_entity.id
_entity.type
_entity.pdbx_description
1 polymer ?
#
loop_
_entity_poly.entity_id
_entity_poly.type
_entity_poly.pdbx_seq_one_letter_code
_entity_poly.pdbx_strand_id
1 'polypeptide(L)'
;MEKHESRDFIKCQMFIDTVTALEGDSDIALPCIEKRIWVRGESGEDVVNLCLEKVHASGIASIDGVFLRRVAFVMSHDGKPPFPLYTDGGIWQVSLFAFRETQNVKVHAHLKEKFKKIFEKFGIDWSKAERKDLAIPMYSSIAASLYMSNFKEGIPPACSAEEQADYWWNIYMKDHESKRFMERTHFIYTVEALENNTQQQKSIPPTQLTKRGGVWPRTTNGEIVNVDLKTQNDRKEKTSKVKHEKFFHKGSCSSRMMCFTVVLTFLVAIGSVVLHYTFSPTIETQLNHTKKDDIYHKPSLESRIWMSGETGED
;
A
#
# COMPACT_ATOMS: atom_id res chain seq x y z
N MET A 1 -5.18 73.49 24.25
CA MET A 1 -3.96 72.89 23.65
C MET A 1 -3.50 71.84 24.64
N GLU A 2 -3.48 70.53 24.42
CA GLU A 2 -3.55 69.69 23.22
C GLU A 2 -4.40 68.45 23.55
N LYS A 3 -5.41 68.15 22.72
CA LYS A 3 -6.18 66.90 22.73
C LYS A 3 -6.37 66.50 21.28
N HIS A 4 -5.36 65.88 20.66
CA HIS A 4 -5.53 65.38 19.28
C HIS A 4 -4.51 64.30 18.83
N GLU A 5 -4.10 63.38 19.69
CA GLU A 5 -3.11 62.33 19.32
C GLU A 5 -3.51 60.88 19.67
N SER A 6 -4.79 60.59 19.89
CA SER A 6 -5.19 59.24 20.35
C SER A 6 -6.12 58.46 19.39
N ARG A 7 -6.55 59.06 18.27
CA ARG A 7 -7.51 58.42 17.36
C ARG A 7 -6.92 57.70 16.16
N ASP A 8 -5.69 58.00 15.77
CA ASP A 8 -5.06 57.35 14.61
C ASP A 8 -4.32 56.06 14.97
N PHE A 9 -3.92 55.90 16.24
CA PHE A 9 -3.24 54.69 16.73
C PHE A 9 -4.18 53.47 16.80
N ILE A 10 -5.48 53.68 17.05
CA ILE A 10 -6.47 52.59 17.18
C ILE A 10 -6.85 52.00 15.82
N LYS A 11 -6.74 52.77 14.73
CA LYS A 11 -7.03 52.27 13.37
C LYS A 11 -5.89 51.45 12.77
N CYS A 12 -4.64 51.71 13.15
CA CYS A 12 -3.50 50.88 12.74
C CYS A 12 -3.48 49.53 13.47
N GLN A 13 -3.89 49.46 14.74
CA GLN A 13 -3.88 48.20 15.47
C GLN A 13 -4.92 47.19 14.95
N MET A 14 -6.13 47.62 14.62
CA MET A 14 -7.14 46.70 14.04
C MET A 14 -6.79 46.22 12.62
N PHE A 15 -5.97 46.96 11.87
CA PHE A 15 -5.52 46.53 10.55
C PHE A 15 -4.40 45.49 10.64
N ILE A 16 -3.52 45.59 11.65
CA ILE A 16 -2.52 44.55 11.95
C ILE A 16 -3.21 43.28 12.44
N ASP A 17 -4.18 43.39 13.36
CA ASP A 17 -4.86 42.21 13.92
C ASP A 17 -5.72 41.47 12.86
N THR A 18 -6.16 42.16 11.81
CA THR A 18 -6.89 41.54 10.67
C THR A 18 -5.94 40.90 9.64
N VAL A 19 -4.73 41.44 9.47
CA VAL A 19 -3.72 40.85 8.57
C VAL A 19 -3.06 39.62 9.20
N THR A 20 -2.85 39.61 10.52
CA THR A 20 -2.31 38.43 11.24
C THR A 20 -3.31 37.26 11.31
N ALA A 21 -4.61 37.51 11.15
CA ALA A 21 -5.63 36.45 11.08
C ALA A 21 -5.83 35.87 9.66
N LEU A 22 -5.16 36.43 8.63
CA LEU A 22 -5.26 35.99 7.24
C LEU A 22 -3.94 35.44 6.68
N GLU A 23 -2.86 35.45 7.46
CA GLU A 23 -1.72 34.53 7.28
C GLU A 23 -2.10 33.15 7.81
N GLY A 24 -3.08 32.54 7.14
CA GLY A 24 -3.55 31.20 7.44
C GLY A 24 -2.43 30.17 7.33
N ASP A 25 -2.21 29.45 8.43
CA ASP A 25 -2.19 27.98 8.53
C ASP A 25 -1.84 27.18 7.25
N SER A 26 -0.78 27.57 6.54
CA SER A 26 -0.20 26.78 5.45
C SER A 26 1.13 26.12 5.81
N ASP A 27 1.64 26.38 7.01
CA ASP A 27 2.68 25.58 7.63
C ASP A 27 2.05 24.44 8.44
N ILE A 28 1.36 23.52 7.76
CA ILE A 28 1.23 22.16 8.28
C ILE A 28 2.65 21.60 8.22
N ALA A 29 3.42 21.83 9.29
CA ALA A 29 4.72 21.21 9.46
C ALA A 29 4.51 19.71 9.27
N LEU A 30 4.93 19.20 8.11
CA LEU A 30 4.77 17.80 7.77
C LEU A 30 5.29 17.00 8.97
N PRO A 31 4.46 16.12 9.56
CA PRO A 31 4.91 15.33 10.69
C PRO A 31 6.21 14.64 10.28
N CYS A 32 7.18 14.61 11.20
CA CYS A 32 8.47 13.97 10.94
C CYS A 32 8.22 12.57 10.35
N ILE A 33 9.08 12.17 9.41
CA ILE A 33 8.86 10.96 8.60
C ILE A 33 8.61 9.71 9.46
N GLU A 34 9.18 9.66 10.66
CA GLU A 34 9.00 8.62 11.67
C GLU A 34 7.57 8.49 12.18
N LYS A 35 6.79 9.56 12.19
CA LYS A 35 5.37 9.53 12.55
C LYS A 35 4.51 9.07 11.37
N ARG A 36 4.88 9.46 10.14
CA ARG A 36 4.11 9.16 8.91
C ARG A 36 3.97 7.66 8.66
N ILE A 37 4.99 6.85 8.95
CA ILE A 37 4.90 5.39 8.77
C ILE A 37 3.81 4.71 9.63
N TRP A 38 3.30 5.42 10.66
CA TRP A 38 2.24 4.97 11.57
C TRP A 38 0.88 5.59 11.30
N VAL A 39 0.77 6.49 10.32
CA VAL A 39 -0.48 7.18 9.99
C VAL A 39 -1.15 6.44 8.83
N ARG A 40 -2.44 6.16 8.99
CA ARG A 40 -3.26 5.49 7.97
C ARG A 40 -3.29 6.31 6.68
N GLY A 41 -3.06 5.65 5.55
CA GLY A 41 -3.14 6.27 4.22
C GLY A 41 -1.92 7.09 3.82
N GLU A 42 -0.87 7.14 4.65
CA GLU A 42 0.39 7.75 4.25
C GLU A 42 1.04 6.98 3.09
N SER A 43 1.71 7.73 2.23
CA SER A 43 2.32 7.26 0.98
C SER A 43 3.62 8.00 0.73
N GLY A 44 4.39 7.51 -0.25
CA GLY A 44 5.63 8.13 -0.66
C GLY A 44 6.84 7.20 -0.54
N GLU A 45 7.85 7.51 -1.33
CA GLU A 45 9.11 6.76 -1.37
C GLU A 45 9.85 6.82 -0.03
N ASP A 46 9.85 7.97 0.62
CA ASP A 46 10.44 8.18 1.94
C ASP A 46 9.78 7.32 3.03
N VAL A 47 8.45 7.22 3.00
CA VAL A 47 7.66 6.36 3.89
C VAL A 47 8.01 4.89 3.64
N VAL A 48 8.04 4.45 2.37
CA VAL A 48 8.40 3.09 1.98
C VAL A 48 9.80 2.72 2.45
N ASN A 49 10.79 3.56 2.15
CA ASN A 49 12.18 3.32 2.51
C ASN A 49 12.36 3.22 4.02
N LEU A 50 11.73 4.12 4.79
CA LEU A 50 11.81 4.08 6.25
C LEU A 50 11.14 2.83 6.83
N CYS A 51 9.99 2.41 6.30
CA CYS A 51 9.35 1.15 6.70
C CYS A 51 10.29 -0.05 6.48
N LEU A 52 10.89 -0.17 5.30
CA LEU A 52 11.80 -1.26 4.96
C LEU A 52 13.06 -1.24 5.84
N GLU A 53 13.62 -0.05 6.11
CA GLU A 53 14.74 0.13 7.03
C GLU A 53 14.38 -0.37 8.44
N LYS A 54 13.22 0.03 8.98
CA LYS A 54 12.76 -0.40 10.32
C LYS A 54 12.53 -1.90 10.38
N VAL A 55 11.91 -2.51 9.36
CA VAL A 55 11.72 -3.96 9.31
C VAL A 55 13.07 -4.68 9.22
N HIS A 56 13.99 -4.22 8.38
CA HIS A 56 15.32 -4.82 8.27
C HIS A 56 16.09 -4.73 9.60
N ALA A 57 16.15 -3.54 10.20
CA ALA A 57 16.83 -3.30 11.48
C ALA A 57 16.23 -4.09 12.66
N SER A 58 14.96 -4.48 12.56
CA SER A 58 14.30 -5.29 13.60
C SER A 58 14.70 -6.77 13.59
N GLY A 59 15.25 -7.28 12.48
CA GLY A 59 15.57 -8.70 12.30
C GLY A 59 14.34 -9.63 12.22
N ILE A 60 13.15 -9.09 11.91
CA ILE A 60 11.92 -9.88 11.69
C ILE A 60 12.05 -10.73 10.42
N ALA A 61 12.62 -10.18 9.36
CA ALA A 61 12.84 -10.88 8.11
C ALA A 61 14.20 -10.51 7.53
N SER A 62 14.97 -11.52 7.12
CA SER A 62 16.24 -11.37 6.41
C SER A 62 16.01 -11.22 4.90
N ILE A 63 15.09 -10.32 4.54
CA ILE A 63 14.71 -10.08 3.14
C ILE A 63 15.50 -8.89 2.62
N ASP A 64 16.03 -9.02 1.42
CA ASP A 64 16.58 -7.89 0.68
C ASP A 64 15.48 -6.83 0.46
N GLY A 65 15.66 -5.66 1.07
CA GLY A 65 14.73 -4.54 0.97
C GLY A 65 14.54 -4.05 -0.47
N VAL A 66 15.49 -4.30 -1.37
CA VAL A 66 15.40 -3.85 -2.77
C VAL A 66 14.22 -4.49 -3.50
N PHE A 67 13.98 -5.79 -3.30
CA PHE A 67 12.83 -6.47 -3.93
C PHE A 67 11.52 -5.89 -3.41
N LEU A 68 11.36 -5.75 -2.09
CA LEU A 68 10.14 -5.19 -1.51
C LEU A 68 9.93 -3.72 -1.89
N ARG A 69 11.02 -2.95 -2.08
CA ARG A 69 10.96 -1.59 -2.60
C ARG A 69 10.38 -1.55 -4.02
N ARG A 70 10.81 -2.47 -4.90
CA ARG A 70 10.27 -2.62 -6.26
C ARG A 70 8.80 -3.05 -6.23
N VAL A 71 8.43 -4.00 -5.37
CA VAL A 71 7.03 -4.44 -5.21
C VAL A 71 6.14 -3.27 -4.77
N ALA A 72 6.55 -2.44 -3.81
CA ALA A 72 5.78 -1.25 -3.41
C ALA A 72 5.49 -0.32 -4.59
N PHE A 73 6.50 -0.08 -5.44
CA PHE A 73 6.37 0.78 -6.61
C PHE A 73 5.47 0.17 -7.69
N VAL A 74 5.65 -1.13 -7.98
CA VAL A 74 4.86 -1.86 -8.98
C VAL A 74 3.39 -1.99 -8.57
N MET A 75 3.13 -2.24 -7.29
CA MET A 75 1.78 -2.55 -6.81
C MET A 75 0.94 -1.29 -6.56
N SER A 76 1.55 -0.19 -6.14
CA SER A 76 0.80 1.02 -5.75
C SER A 76 1.50 2.34 -6.04
N HIS A 77 2.65 2.32 -6.72
CA HIS A 77 3.45 3.51 -6.94
C HIS A 77 3.83 4.21 -5.62
N ASP A 78 4.25 3.42 -4.64
CA ASP A 78 4.52 3.86 -3.26
C ASP A 78 3.27 4.42 -2.54
N GLY A 79 2.10 3.92 -2.91
CA GLY A 79 0.81 4.35 -2.37
C GLY A 79 0.27 5.67 -2.92
N LYS A 80 0.89 6.21 -3.98
CA LYS A 80 0.46 7.46 -4.58
C LYS A 80 -0.85 7.26 -5.38
N PRO A 81 -1.73 8.27 -5.47
CA PRO A 81 -2.90 8.22 -6.34
C PRO A 81 -2.53 7.84 -7.80
N PRO A 82 -3.39 7.12 -8.53
CA PRO A 82 -4.80 6.83 -8.20
C PRO A 82 -4.99 5.58 -7.32
N PHE A 83 -3.93 4.98 -6.79
CA PHE A 83 -4.03 3.74 -6.02
C PHE A 83 -4.70 3.99 -4.66
N PRO A 84 -5.92 3.47 -4.43
CA PRO A 84 -6.61 3.72 -3.19
C PRO A 84 -5.97 2.91 -2.07
N LEU A 85 -5.19 3.56 -1.19
CA LEU A 85 -4.57 2.92 -0.02
C LEU A 85 -5.55 2.43 1.04
N TYR A 86 -6.84 2.78 0.91
CA TYR A 86 -7.92 2.22 1.72
C TYR A 86 -8.33 0.81 1.28
N THR A 87 -7.78 0.27 0.18
CA THR A 87 -7.90 -1.15 -0.10
C THR A 87 -7.09 -1.93 0.93
N ASP A 88 -7.63 -3.06 1.40
CA ASP A 88 -7.14 -3.83 2.54
C ASP A 88 -5.74 -4.48 2.36
N GLY A 89 -4.83 -3.92 1.57
CA GLY A 89 -3.47 -4.40 1.34
C GLY A 89 -2.37 -3.35 1.55
N GLY A 90 -2.72 -2.07 1.65
CA GLY A 90 -1.77 -0.96 1.83
C GLY A 90 -0.83 -0.75 0.64
N ILE A 91 0.36 -0.18 0.90
CA ILE A 91 1.34 0.15 -0.14
C ILE A 91 1.81 -1.10 -0.91
N TRP A 92 2.01 -2.23 -0.22
CA TRP A 92 2.43 -3.47 -0.88
C TRP A 92 1.26 -4.28 -1.48
N GLN A 93 0.02 -3.77 -1.36
CA GLN A 93 -1.21 -4.43 -1.83
C GLN A 93 -1.31 -5.90 -1.39
N VAL A 94 -0.95 -6.21 -0.15
CA VAL A 94 -0.96 -7.60 0.34
C VAL A 94 -2.36 -8.23 0.19
N SER A 95 -2.45 -9.35 -0.52
CA SER A 95 -3.70 -10.07 -0.77
C SER A 95 -4.31 -10.64 0.52
N LEU A 96 -5.61 -10.98 0.50
CA LEU A 96 -6.28 -11.59 1.65
C LEU A 96 -5.60 -12.91 2.03
N PHE A 97 -5.26 -13.67 1.00
CA PHE A 97 -4.58 -14.94 1.12
C PHE A 97 -3.19 -14.76 1.75
N ALA A 98 -2.38 -13.84 1.23
CA ALA A 98 -1.05 -13.57 1.76
C ALA A 98 -1.10 -13.09 3.21
N PHE A 99 -2.04 -12.20 3.55
CA PHE A 99 -2.23 -11.74 4.93
C PHE A 99 -2.54 -12.90 5.88
N ARG A 100 -3.47 -13.79 5.52
CA ARG A 100 -3.80 -14.97 6.33
C ARG A 100 -2.61 -15.89 6.52
N GLU A 101 -1.79 -16.08 5.48
CA GLU A 101 -0.57 -16.87 5.58
C GLU A 101 0.46 -16.25 6.54
N THR A 102 0.47 -14.93 6.71
CA THR A 102 1.33 -14.27 7.72
C THR A 102 0.89 -14.54 9.16
N GLN A 103 -0.32 -15.05 9.37
CA GLN A 103 -0.87 -15.42 10.67
C GLN A 103 -0.91 -16.95 10.89
N ASN A 104 -0.55 -17.74 9.89
CA ASN A 104 -0.68 -19.19 9.89
C ASN A 104 0.51 -19.88 10.59
N VAL A 105 0.60 -19.72 11.91
CA VAL A 105 1.67 -20.31 12.75
C VAL A 105 1.67 -21.84 12.79
N LYS A 106 0.60 -22.49 12.32
CA LYS A 106 0.50 -23.96 12.23
C LYS A 106 1.32 -24.49 11.06
N VAL A 107 1.24 -23.81 9.91
CA VAL A 107 2.01 -24.15 8.71
C VAL A 107 3.42 -23.58 8.80
N HIS A 108 3.56 -22.35 9.30
CA HIS A 108 4.83 -21.63 9.36
C HIS A 108 5.28 -21.44 10.82
N ALA A 109 5.83 -22.49 11.43
CA ALA A 109 6.18 -22.49 12.86
C ALA A 109 7.14 -21.35 13.28
N HIS A 110 8.02 -20.93 12.37
CA HIS A 110 8.97 -19.85 12.59
C HIS A 110 8.31 -18.46 12.80
N LEU A 111 7.03 -18.29 12.43
CA LEU A 111 6.30 -17.05 12.63
C LEU A 111 6.13 -16.69 14.10
N LYS A 112 6.10 -17.67 15.01
CA LYS A 112 5.97 -17.41 16.46
C LYS A 112 7.12 -16.55 16.99
N GLU A 113 8.35 -16.83 16.55
CA GLU A 113 9.52 -16.04 16.92
C GLU A 113 9.44 -14.63 16.33
N LYS A 114 8.98 -14.53 15.07
CA LYS A 114 8.80 -13.24 14.40
C LYS A 114 7.73 -12.37 15.07
N PHE A 115 6.64 -12.95 15.57
CA PHE A 115 5.60 -12.23 16.31
C PHE A 115 6.15 -11.65 17.60
N LYS A 116 6.98 -12.40 18.33
CA LYS A 116 7.67 -11.90 19.52
C LYS A 116 8.56 -10.70 19.16
N LYS A 117 9.37 -10.80 18.09
CA LYS A 117 10.20 -9.69 17.61
C LYS A 117 9.38 -8.46 17.19
N ILE A 118 8.25 -8.66 16.51
CA ILE A 118 7.32 -7.57 16.14
C ILE A 118 6.81 -6.86 17.39
N PHE A 119 6.36 -7.61 18.39
CA PHE A 119 5.87 -7.05 19.65
C PHE A 119 6.97 -6.28 20.39
N GLU A 120 8.16 -6.86 20.52
CA GLU A 120 9.30 -6.23 21.21
C GLU A 120 9.78 -4.94 20.53
N LYS A 121 9.79 -4.90 19.19
CA LYS A 121 10.34 -3.77 18.43
C LYS A 121 9.31 -2.67 18.15
N PHE A 122 8.04 -3.04 18.02
CA PHE A 122 7.00 -2.12 17.56
C PHE A 122 5.76 -2.05 18.46
N GLY A 123 5.68 -2.89 19.50
CA GLY A 123 4.50 -2.96 20.37
C GLY A 123 3.26 -3.53 19.69
N ILE A 124 3.41 -4.21 18.55
CA ILE A 124 2.30 -4.75 17.76
C ILE A 124 2.07 -6.22 18.11
N ASP A 125 0.86 -6.57 18.55
CA ASP A 125 0.43 -7.96 18.63
C ASP A 125 -0.03 -8.44 17.25
N TRP A 126 0.89 -9.01 16.46
CA TRP A 126 0.59 -9.43 15.08
C TRP A 126 -0.50 -10.51 14.99
N SER A 127 -0.70 -11.29 16.06
CA SER A 127 -1.76 -12.30 16.11
C SER A 127 -3.17 -11.69 16.15
N LYS A 128 -3.26 -10.42 16.56
CA LYS A 128 -4.50 -9.63 16.60
C LYS A 128 -4.59 -8.58 15.50
N ALA A 129 -3.56 -8.43 14.68
CA ALA A 129 -3.60 -7.50 13.55
C ALA A 129 -4.75 -7.88 12.61
N GLU A 130 -5.48 -6.88 12.15
CA GLU A 130 -6.55 -7.05 11.19
C GLU A 130 -6.10 -6.56 9.81
N ARG A 131 -6.74 -7.09 8.76
CA ARG A 131 -6.40 -6.71 7.40
C ARG A 131 -6.56 -5.20 7.14
N LYS A 132 -7.54 -4.57 7.78
CA LYS A 132 -7.76 -3.11 7.69
C LYS A 132 -6.58 -2.30 8.23
N ASP A 133 -5.74 -2.87 9.09
CA ASP A 133 -4.57 -2.19 9.66
C ASP A 133 -3.46 -2.03 8.61
N LEU A 134 -3.49 -2.81 7.53
CA LEU A 134 -2.55 -2.69 6.42
C LEU A 134 -2.64 -1.33 5.69
N ALA A 135 -3.69 -0.55 5.91
CA ALA A 135 -3.73 0.84 5.48
C ALA A 135 -2.68 1.73 6.19
N ILE A 136 -2.06 1.25 7.27
CA ILE A 136 -0.90 1.87 7.92
C ILE A 136 0.38 1.33 7.26
N PRO A 137 1.28 2.18 6.75
CA PRO A 137 2.46 1.74 6.00
C PRO A 137 3.30 0.69 6.71
N MET A 138 3.57 0.88 8.01
CA MET A 138 4.39 -0.06 8.76
C MET A 138 3.74 -1.45 8.88
N TYR A 139 2.42 -1.53 9.08
CA TYR A 139 1.69 -2.81 9.08
C TYR A 139 1.76 -3.48 7.70
N SER A 140 1.55 -2.73 6.62
CA SER A 140 1.69 -3.25 5.25
C SER A 140 3.10 -3.82 4.99
N SER A 141 4.15 -3.12 5.43
CA SER A 141 5.54 -3.59 5.26
C SER A 141 5.84 -4.86 6.05
N ILE A 142 5.32 -4.99 7.28
CA ILE A 142 5.49 -6.18 8.11
C ILE A 142 4.77 -7.36 7.46
N ALA A 143 3.52 -7.16 6.99
CA ALA A 143 2.77 -8.20 6.30
C ALA A 143 3.49 -8.69 5.04
N ALA A 144 3.94 -7.79 4.17
CA ALA A 144 4.67 -8.17 2.96
C ALA A 144 5.96 -8.95 3.30
N SER A 145 6.71 -8.49 4.30
CA SER A 145 7.96 -9.13 4.73
C SER A 145 7.72 -10.51 5.36
N LEU A 146 6.70 -10.65 6.21
CA LEU A 146 6.33 -11.94 6.79
C LEU A 146 5.90 -12.93 5.70
N TYR A 147 5.05 -12.49 4.78
CA TYR A 147 4.57 -13.36 3.69
C TYR A 147 5.74 -13.88 2.85
N MET A 148 6.63 -12.99 2.43
CA MET A 148 7.83 -13.35 1.66
C MET A 148 8.76 -14.30 2.42
N SER A 149 8.80 -14.18 3.74
CA SER A 149 9.65 -15.02 4.58
C SER A 149 9.12 -16.44 4.83
N ASN A 150 7.90 -16.74 4.36
CA ASN A 150 7.31 -18.09 4.41
C ASN A 150 7.85 -19.00 3.29
N PHE A 151 8.47 -18.44 2.26
CA PHE A 151 9.00 -19.16 1.11
C PHE A 151 10.45 -19.56 1.34
N LYS A 152 10.83 -20.75 0.86
CA LYS A 152 12.22 -21.24 0.96
C LYS A 152 13.08 -20.74 -0.19
N GLU A 153 12.41 -20.40 -1.29
CA GLU A 153 12.99 -19.84 -2.49
C GLU A 153 13.63 -18.49 -2.18
N GLY A 154 14.94 -18.41 -2.35
CA GLY A 154 15.69 -17.16 -2.20
C GLY A 154 15.21 -16.12 -3.22
N ILE A 155 15.15 -14.87 -2.78
CA ILE A 155 14.80 -13.74 -3.65
C ILE A 155 15.95 -13.54 -4.66
N PRO A 156 15.67 -13.47 -5.97
CA PRO A 156 16.69 -13.23 -6.98
C PRO A 156 17.42 -11.91 -6.76
N PRO A 157 18.70 -11.83 -7.13
CA PRO A 157 19.53 -10.66 -6.86
C PRO A 157 18.98 -9.41 -7.55
N ALA A 158 19.20 -8.25 -6.92
CA ALA A 158 18.72 -6.96 -7.42
C ALA A 158 19.19 -6.63 -8.86
N CYS A 159 20.32 -7.16 -9.32
CA CYS A 159 20.83 -6.93 -10.67
C CYS A 159 19.98 -7.57 -11.78
N SER A 160 19.04 -8.47 -11.47
CA SER A 160 18.21 -9.15 -12.46
C SER A 160 16.73 -8.80 -12.26
N ALA A 161 16.24 -7.79 -12.99
CA ALA A 161 14.84 -7.37 -12.93
C ALA A 161 13.90 -8.46 -13.45
N GLU A 162 14.33 -9.22 -14.47
CA GLU A 162 13.59 -10.31 -15.09
C GLU A 162 13.38 -11.47 -14.13
N GLU A 163 14.43 -11.91 -13.42
CA GLU A 163 14.29 -12.98 -12.43
C GLU A 163 13.42 -12.55 -11.26
N GLN A 164 13.53 -11.30 -10.82
CA GLN A 164 12.63 -10.75 -9.80
C GLN A 164 11.18 -10.66 -10.30
N ALA A 165 10.96 -10.38 -11.59
CA ALA A 165 9.62 -10.42 -12.18
C ALA A 165 9.04 -11.83 -12.18
N ASP A 166 9.84 -12.86 -12.48
CA ASP A 166 9.43 -14.26 -12.35
C ASP A 166 9.08 -14.62 -10.91
N TYR A 167 9.92 -14.22 -9.96
CA TYR A 167 9.68 -14.47 -8.54
C TYR A 167 8.38 -13.78 -8.08
N TRP A 168 8.22 -12.50 -8.40
CA TRP A 168 7.02 -11.74 -8.10
C TRP A 168 5.77 -12.39 -8.72
N TRP A 169 5.84 -12.79 -9.99
CA TRP A 169 4.70 -13.37 -10.70
C TRP A 169 4.28 -14.75 -10.19
N ASN A 170 5.27 -15.60 -9.90
CA ASN A 170 5.04 -17.01 -9.56
C ASN A 170 4.82 -17.24 -8.06
N ILE A 171 5.39 -16.38 -7.20
CA ILE A 171 5.31 -16.51 -5.74
C ILE A 171 4.41 -15.43 -5.16
N TYR A 172 4.79 -14.15 -5.29
CA TYR A 172 4.04 -13.06 -4.65
C TYR A 172 2.62 -12.92 -5.19
N MET A 173 2.46 -13.04 -6.51
CA MET A 173 1.19 -12.89 -7.20
C MET A 173 0.42 -14.20 -7.34
N LYS A 174 0.92 -15.34 -6.84
CA LYS A 174 0.39 -16.68 -7.14
C LYS A 174 -1.13 -16.75 -6.99
N ASP A 175 -1.61 -16.36 -5.82
CA ASP A 175 -3.01 -16.38 -5.38
C ASP A 175 -3.55 -14.97 -5.12
N HIS A 176 -2.94 -13.96 -5.74
CA HIS A 176 -3.27 -12.56 -5.54
C HIS A 176 -4.51 -12.17 -6.35
N GLU A 177 -5.45 -11.41 -5.77
CA GLU A 177 -6.73 -11.10 -6.43
C GLU A 177 -6.54 -10.24 -7.70
N SER A 178 -5.54 -9.36 -7.68
CA SER A 178 -5.13 -8.53 -8.82
C SER A 178 -4.36 -9.24 -9.92
N LYS A 179 -3.96 -10.51 -9.76
CA LYS A 179 -3.12 -11.22 -10.75
C LYS A 179 -3.73 -11.19 -12.15
N ARG A 180 -5.05 -11.31 -12.27
CA ARG A 180 -5.79 -11.27 -13.55
C ARG A 180 -5.74 -9.93 -14.29
N PHE A 181 -5.31 -8.86 -13.63
CA PHE A 181 -5.24 -7.50 -14.18
C PHE A 181 -3.81 -7.02 -14.39
N MET A 182 -2.83 -7.82 -13.98
CA MET A 182 -1.42 -7.48 -14.09
C MET A 182 -0.73 -8.49 -14.98
N GLU A 183 0.45 -8.13 -15.48
CA GLU A 183 1.29 -9.02 -16.26
C GLU A 183 2.70 -9.02 -15.70
N ARG A 184 3.43 -10.12 -15.88
CA ARG A 184 4.86 -10.21 -15.55
C ARG A 184 5.66 -9.05 -16.16
N THR A 185 5.38 -8.70 -17.41
CA THR A 185 6.01 -7.60 -18.16
C THR A 185 5.80 -6.24 -17.48
N HIS A 186 4.66 -6.04 -16.80
CA HIS A 186 4.38 -4.81 -16.08
C HIS A 186 5.38 -4.54 -14.95
N PHE A 187 5.83 -5.59 -14.25
CA PHE A 187 6.86 -5.47 -13.23
C PHE A 187 8.17 -4.94 -13.83
N ILE A 188 8.62 -5.54 -14.94
CA ILE A 188 9.89 -5.19 -15.59
C ILE A 188 9.87 -3.72 -16.02
N TYR A 189 8.88 -3.30 -16.81
CA TYR A 189 8.80 -1.92 -17.30
C TYR A 189 8.71 -0.89 -16.18
N THR A 190 8.00 -1.22 -15.09
CA THR A 190 7.83 -0.31 -13.96
C THR A 190 9.11 -0.19 -13.13
N VAL A 191 9.88 -1.28 -12.99
CA VAL A 191 11.19 -1.26 -12.33
C VAL A 191 12.23 -0.50 -13.16
N GLU A 192 12.26 -0.71 -14.48
CA GLU A 192 13.12 0.05 -15.37
C GLU A 192 12.84 1.56 -15.28
N ALA A 193 11.57 1.95 -15.24
CA ALA A 193 11.18 3.35 -15.05
C ALA A 193 11.65 3.92 -13.70
N LEU A 194 11.51 3.15 -12.61
CA LEU A 194 11.99 3.53 -11.28
C LEU A 194 13.50 3.79 -11.27
N GLU A 195 14.27 2.90 -11.89
CA GLU A 195 15.73 2.98 -11.92
C GLU A 195 16.23 4.15 -12.78
N ASN A 196 15.59 4.38 -13.92
CA ASN A 196 15.91 5.50 -14.79
C ASN A 196 15.68 6.85 -14.09
N ASN A 197 14.56 6.99 -13.35
CA ASN A 197 14.28 8.20 -12.57
C ASN A 197 15.33 8.43 -11.46
N THR A 198 15.77 7.36 -10.79
CA THR A 198 16.79 7.43 -9.76
C THR A 198 18.15 7.86 -10.32
N GLN A 199 18.51 7.40 -11.52
CA GLN A 199 19.75 7.80 -12.20
C GLN A 199 19.72 9.27 -12.63
N GLN A 200 18.59 9.76 -13.13
CA GLN A 200 18.45 11.17 -13.51
C GLN A 200 18.64 12.11 -12.31
N GLN A 201 18.07 11.78 -11.15
CA GLN A 201 18.25 12.58 -9.93
C GLN A 201 19.71 12.65 -9.47
N LYS A 202 20.46 11.54 -9.59
CA LYS A 202 21.90 11.50 -9.25
C LYS A 202 22.78 12.31 -10.20
N SER A 203 22.32 12.53 -11.43
CA SER A 203 23.08 13.26 -12.45
C SER A 203 23.05 14.79 -12.28
N ILE A 204 22.19 15.31 -11.39
CA ILE A 204 22.10 16.76 -11.10
C ILE A 204 23.23 17.13 -10.13
N PRO A 205 24.25 17.89 -10.56
CA PRO A 205 25.38 18.22 -9.70
C PRO A 205 24.93 19.11 -8.52
N PRO A 206 25.46 18.89 -7.30
CA PRO A 206 25.05 19.62 -6.09
C PRO A 206 25.38 21.13 -6.11
N THR A 207 26.03 21.63 -7.16
CA THR A 207 26.63 22.97 -7.23
C THR A 207 25.64 24.11 -7.55
N GLN A 208 24.33 23.87 -7.69
CA GLN A 208 23.35 24.93 -8.03
C GLN A 208 22.40 25.33 -6.88
N LEU A 209 22.55 24.78 -5.66
CA LEU A 209 21.66 25.08 -4.53
C LEU A 209 22.22 26.04 -3.47
N THR A 210 23.43 26.59 -3.67
CA THR A 210 24.01 27.58 -2.75
C THR A 210 24.32 28.90 -3.47
N LYS A 211 23.32 29.80 -3.47
CA LYS A 211 23.43 31.29 -3.50
C LYS A 211 22.17 31.91 -4.12
N ARG A 212 21.04 31.84 -3.42
CA ARG A 212 20.01 32.91 -3.48
C ARG A 212 19.60 33.31 -2.08
N GLY A 213 20.55 33.87 -1.34
CA GLY A 213 20.26 34.94 -0.38
C GLY A 213 20.05 36.26 -1.13
N GLY A 214 19.13 36.28 -2.09
CA GLY A 214 18.91 37.39 -3.00
C GLY A 214 17.44 37.79 -3.02
N VAL A 215 17.16 38.89 -2.35
CA VAL A 215 16.08 39.86 -2.59
C VAL A 215 15.21 39.50 -3.81
N TRP A 216 13.92 39.25 -3.56
CA TRP A 216 12.91 39.17 -4.62
C TRP A 216 12.88 40.48 -5.41
N PRO A 217 13.17 40.50 -6.73
CA PRO A 217 12.90 41.68 -7.53
C PRO A 217 11.39 41.77 -7.72
N ARG A 218 10.83 42.88 -7.24
CA ARG A 218 9.46 43.32 -7.51
C ARG A 218 9.33 43.46 -9.04
N THR A 219 8.53 42.61 -9.66
CA THR A 219 8.22 42.66 -11.09
C THR A 219 7.35 43.87 -11.38
N THR A 220 7.93 44.88 -12.03
CA THR A 220 7.17 45.85 -12.82
C THR A 220 7.38 45.57 -14.30
N ASN A 221 6.25 45.36 -14.95
CA ASN A 221 5.98 45.51 -16.38
C ASN A 221 6.50 44.43 -17.32
N GLY A 222 5.58 44.01 -18.17
CA GLY A 222 5.68 42.86 -19.04
C GLY A 222 6.57 43.09 -20.25
N GLU A 223 7.24 42.02 -20.63
CA GLU A 223 7.71 41.81 -21.97
C GLU A 223 7.60 40.31 -22.26
N ILE A 224 6.72 39.97 -23.20
CA ILE A 224 6.50 38.61 -23.68
C ILE A 224 7.67 38.31 -24.61
N VAL A 225 8.63 37.53 -24.15
CA VAL A 225 9.68 36.96 -25.01
C VAL A 225 9.23 35.56 -25.42
N ASN A 226 8.78 35.43 -26.67
CA ASN A 226 8.58 34.15 -27.33
C ASN A 226 9.94 33.46 -27.51
N VAL A 227 10.14 32.33 -26.84
CA VAL A 227 11.29 31.45 -27.08
C VAL A 227 10.87 30.38 -28.09
N ASP A 228 11.49 30.45 -29.27
CA ASP A 228 11.33 29.57 -30.42
C ASP A 228 11.86 28.16 -30.10
N LEU A 229 10.93 27.20 -29.97
CA LEU A 229 11.21 25.78 -29.77
C LEU A 229 11.34 25.10 -31.14
N LYS A 230 12.54 25.18 -31.72
CA LYS A 230 12.94 24.30 -32.83
C LYS A 230 14.23 23.58 -32.48
N THR A 231 14.23 22.30 -32.86
CA THR A 231 15.42 21.44 -33.09
C THR A 231 15.82 20.52 -31.94
N GLN A 232 15.10 19.42 -31.75
CA GLN A 232 15.70 18.11 -31.45
C GLN A 232 14.76 17.00 -31.93
N ASN A 233 14.78 16.70 -33.22
CA ASN A 233 14.14 15.50 -33.76
C ASN A 233 14.94 14.99 -34.98
N ASP A 234 16.20 14.62 -34.76
CA ASP A 234 17.06 14.02 -35.77
C ASP A 234 18.18 13.20 -35.11
N ARG A 235 17.84 12.04 -34.54
CA ARG A 235 18.82 10.94 -34.42
C ARG A 235 18.15 9.62 -34.05
N LYS A 236 18.28 8.67 -35.00
CA LYS A 236 18.14 7.20 -34.91
C LYS A 236 16.94 6.62 -35.64
N GLU A 237 16.93 6.85 -36.95
CA GLU A 237 16.36 5.93 -37.92
C GLU A 237 17.49 5.48 -38.87
N LYS A 238 17.63 4.16 -39.09
CA LYS A 238 18.71 3.35 -39.72
C LYS A 238 19.30 2.42 -38.65
N THR A 239 19.12 1.10 -38.66
CA THR A 239 19.03 0.08 -39.71
C THR A 239 18.48 -1.19 -39.04
N SER A 240 17.56 -1.97 -39.62
CA SER A 240 17.97 -3.16 -40.36
C SER A 240 16.82 -3.73 -41.23
N LYS A 241 17.07 -3.74 -42.54
CA LYS A 241 16.45 -4.64 -43.51
C LYS A 241 16.81 -6.10 -43.17
N VAL A 242 15.84 -6.97 -42.97
CA VAL A 242 15.98 -8.41 -43.23
C VAL A 242 14.76 -8.90 -44.00
N LYS A 243 15.03 -9.84 -44.90
CA LYS A 243 14.30 -10.23 -46.11
C LYS A 243 12.94 -10.88 -45.84
N HIS A 244 12.03 -10.62 -46.78
CA HIS A 244 10.87 -11.44 -47.12
C HIS A 244 11.28 -12.88 -47.47
N GLU A 245 10.57 -13.85 -46.91
CA GLU A 245 10.32 -15.12 -47.59
C GLU A 245 8.87 -15.56 -47.40
N LYS A 246 8.32 -16.10 -48.49
CA LYS A 246 6.92 -16.34 -48.76
C LYS A 246 6.47 -17.66 -48.15
N PHE A 247 5.29 -17.69 -47.51
CA PHE A 247 4.44 -18.89 -47.54
C PHE A 247 2.96 -18.47 -47.65
N PHE A 248 2.40 -18.73 -48.83
CA PHE A 248 0.96 -18.84 -49.05
C PHE A 248 0.49 -20.16 -48.44
N HIS A 249 -0.56 -20.15 -47.61
CA HIS A 249 -1.52 -21.25 -47.58
C HIS A 249 -2.94 -20.72 -47.38
N LYS A 250 -3.82 -21.30 -48.18
CA LYS A 250 -5.21 -20.90 -48.46
C LYS A 250 -6.07 -20.95 -47.21
N GLY A 251 -6.86 -19.89 -47.02
CA GLY A 251 -8.02 -19.90 -46.13
C GLY A 251 -9.17 -20.70 -46.74
N SER A 252 -9.87 -21.44 -45.89
CA SER A 252 -11.25 -21.86 -46.10
C SER A 252 -12.08 -21.42 -44.90
N CYS A 253 -13.18 -20.74 -45.22
CA CYS A 253 -14.18 -20.19 -44.33
C CYS A 253 -14.93 -21.24 -43.51
N SER A 254 -15.64 -20.73 -42.49
CA SER A 254 -16.81 -21.33 -41.82
C SER A 254 -16.56 -21.92 -40.42
N SER A 255 -16.53 -21.04 -39.41
CA SER A 255 -16.75 -21.41 -37.99
C SER A 255 -17.27 -20.25 -37.15
N ARG A 256 -18.14 -19.40 -37.71
CA ARG A 256 -18.76 -18.28 -36.97
C ARG A 256 -20.27 -18.40 -36.73
N MET A 257 -20.87 -19.56 -37.03
CA MET A 257 -22.33 -19.72 -36.99
C MET A 257 -22.82 -20.87 -36.10
N MET A 258 -22.00 -21.36 -35.15
CA MET A 258 -22.41 -22.40 -34.20
C MET A 258 -22.36 -21.98 -32.71
N CYS A 259 -21.79 -20.83 -32.36
CA CYS A 259 -21.73 -20.40 -30.95
C CYS A 259 -23.02 -19.73 -30.45
N PHE A 260 -23.90 -19.23 -31.33
CA PHE A 260 -25.12 -18.55 -30.90
C PHE A 260 -26.25 -19.50 -30.50
N THR A 261 -26.25 -20.74 -30.98
CA THR A 261 -27.32 -21.71 -30.67
C THR A 261 -27.15 -22.36 -29.29
N VAL A 262 -25.91 -22.48 -28.79
CA VAL A 262 -25.61 -23.12 -27.49
C VAL A 262 -25.89 -22.17 -26.31
N VAL A 263 -25.78 -20.85 -26.51
CA VAL A 263 -26.07 -19.87 -25.46
C VAL A 263 -27.59 -19.71 -25.24
N LEU A 264 -28.40 -19.88 -26.28
CA LEU A 264 -29.85 -19.72 -26.19
C LEU A 264 -30.55 -20.89 -25.48
N THR A 265 -30.01 -22.11 -25.57
CA THR A 265 -30.56 -23.28 -24.85
C THR A 265 -30.24 -23.27 -23.35
N PHE A 266 -29.11 -22.69 -22.95
CA PHE A 266 -28.74 -22.56 -21.52
C PHE A 266 -29.62 -21.54 -20.77
N LEU A 267 -30.05 -20.45 -21.42
CA LEU A 267 -30.90 -19.43 -20.78
C LEU A 267 -32.34 -19.90 -20.55
N VAL A 268 -32.87 -20.77 -21.40
CA VAL A 268 -34.21 -21.38 -21.20
C VAL A 268 -34.20 -22.37 -20.03
N ALA A 269 -33.09 -23.10 -19.81
CA ALA A 269 -32.97 -24.04 -18.71
C ALA A 269 -32.90 -23.37 -17.32
N ILE A 270 -32.26 -22.20 -17.23
CA ILE A 270 -32.18 -21.43 -15.97
C ILE A 270 -33.53 -20.81 -15.60
N GLY A 271 -34.34 -20.41 -16.59
CA GLY A 271 -35.69 -19.88 -16.38
C GLY A 271 -36.67 -20.88 -15.76
N SER A 272 -36.53 -22.18 -16.06
CA SER A 272 -37.44 -23.21 -15.52
C SER A 272 -37.13 -23.63 -14.09
N VAL A 273 -35.89 -23.44 -13.60
CA VAL A 273 -35.51 -23.80 -12.22
C VAL A 273 -36.00 -22.77 -11.20
N VAL A 274 -36.19 -21.51 -11.61
CA VAL A 274 -36.63 -20.44 -10.71
C VAL A 274 -38.14 -20.47 -10.45
N LEU A 275 -38.96 -21.14 -11.28
CA LEU A 275 -40.41 -21.18 -11.10
C LEU A 275 -40.93 -22.25 -10.11
N HIS A 276 -40.06 -23.12 -9.57
CA HIS A 276 -40.47 -24.19 -8.65
C HIS A 276 -40.18 -23.91 -7.16
N TYR A 277 -39.66 -22.73 -6.80
CA TYR A 277 -39.27 -22.41 -5.42
C TYR A 277 -40.22 -21.47 -4.65
N THR A 278 -41.43 -21.22 -5.16
CA THR A 278 -42.42 -20.41 -4.45
C THR A 278 -43.74 -21.14 -4.30
N PHE A 279 -43.80 -22.14 -3.41
CA PHE A 279 -45.04 -22.45 -2.66
C PHE A 279 -44.78 -23.49 -1.57
N SER A 280 -44.77 -23.06 -0.31
CA SER A 280 -45.23 -23.92 0.80
C SER A 280 -45.61 -23.05 1.99
N PRO A 281 -46.90 -22.87 2.29
CA PRO A 281 -47.35 -22.17 3.48
C PRO A 281 -47.71 -23.16 4.60
N THR A 282 -47.51 -22.70 5.84
CA THR A 282 -48.19 -23.12 7.09
C THR A 282 -47.80 -24.46 7.70
N ILE A 283 -47.12 -24.44 8.85
CA ILE A 283 -47.57 -25.17 10.05
C ILE A 283 -47.37 -24.25 11.27
N GLU A 284 -48.49 -24.06 11.96
CA GLU A 284 -48.72 -23.33 13.19
C GLU A 284 -48.50 -24.27 14.40
N THR A 285 -47.94 -23.71 15.48
CA THR A 285 -48.15 -24.04 16.92
C THR A 285 -48.20 -25.50 17.42
N GLN A 286 -47.43 -25.81 18.47
CA GLN A 286 -47.95 -25.96 19.85
C GLN A 286 -46.85 -26.32 20.88
N LEU A 287 -46.97 -25.72 22.06
CA LEU A 287 -46.63 -26.22 23.43
C LEU A 287 -45.18 -26.55 23.86
N ASN A 288 -44.63 -25.73 24.78
CA ASN A 288 -44.53 -26.01 26.23
C ASN A 288 -43.52 -25.04 26.90
N HIS A 289 -43.97 -24.12 27.78
CA HIS A 289 -43.99 -24.25 29.25
C HIS A 289 -42.63 -24.68 29.85
N THR A 290 -41.82 -23.79 30.45
CA THR A 290 -41.85 -23.40 31.89
C THR A 290 -40.72 -22.35 32.08
N LYS A 291 -40.95 -21.10 32.49
CA LYS A 291 -41.25 -20.52 33.81
C LYS A 291 -40.13 -20.65 34.87
N LYS A 292 -39.78 -19.47 35.45
CA LYS A 292 -39.23 -19.19 36.79
C LYS A 292 -37.72 -19.35 36.96
N ASP A 293 -36.95 -18.26 37.06
CA ASP A 293 -36.78 -17.28 38.17
C ASP A 293 -35.52 -17.66 38.98
N ASP A 294 -34.80 -16.61 39.36
CA ASP A 294 -34.11 -16.46 40.64
C ASP A 294 -32.61 -16.79 40.83
N ILE A 295 -31.92 -15.74 41.32
CA ILE A 295 -30.95 -15.70 42.43
C ILE A 295 -29.44 -15.65 42.10
N TYR A 296 -28.92 -14.44 42.30
CA TYR A 296 -27.65 -14.07 42.95
C TYR A 296 -26.86 -15.21 43.60
N HIS A 297 -25.60 -15.41 43.19
CA HIS A 297 -24.54 -15.67 44.16
C HIS A 297 -23.16 -15.21 43.67
N LYS A 298 -22.59 -14.29 44.46
CA LYS A 298 -21.22 -13.78 44.43
C LYS A 298 -20.44 -14.54 45.50
N PRO A 299 -19.29 -15.16 45.21
CA PRO A 299 -18.36 -15.57 46.26
C PRO A 299 -17.40 -14.43 46.62
N SER A 300 -17.11 -14.40 47.90
CA SER A 300 -16.37 -13.42 48.67
C SER A 300 -14.85 -13.54 48.58
N LEU A 301 -14.20 -12.38 48.78
CA LEU A 301 -12.91 -12.16 49.44
C LEU A 301 -12.01 -13.38 49.67
N GLU A 302 -10.95 -13.43 48.86
CA GLU A 302 -9.71 -14.08 49.24
C GLU A 302 -9.13 -13.41 50.49
N SER A 303 -8.82 -14.28 51.45
CA SER A 303 -8.07 -14.02 52.65
C SER A 303 -6.75 -14.78 52.55
N ARG A 304 -5.74 -14.28 53.27
CA ARG A 304 -4.41 -14.86 53.59
C ARG A 304 -3.27 -14.37 52.66
N ILE A 305 -2.31 -13.53 53.07
CA ILE A 305 -1.45 -13.43 54.29
C ILE A 305 -0.51 -14.65 54.44
N TRP A 306 0.80 -14.41 54.12
CA TRP A 306 2.07 -15.02 54.62
C TRP A 306 2.44 -16.41 54.02
N MET A 307 3.69 -16.82 53.69
CA MET A 307 5.10 -16.53 54.07
C MET A 307 6.04 -16.77 52.86
N SER A 308 7.17 -16.11 52.60
CA SER A 308 8.49 -16.04 53.29
C SER A 308 9.18 -17.39 53.58
N GLY A 309 10.45 -17.49 53.13
CA GLY A 309 11.46 -18.48 53.52
C GLY A 309 11.49 -19.76 52.67
N GLU A 310 12.61 -20.43 52.37
CA GLU A 310 14.06 -20.21 52.45
C GLU A 310 14.69 -21.57 52.00
N THR A 311 15.82 -21.52 51.28
CA THR A 311 16.98 -22.46 51.27
C THR A 311 16.86 -24.00 51.22
N GLY A 312 17.81 -24.60 50.47
CA GLY A 312 18.27 -26.00 50.56
C GLY A 312 18.51 -26.59 49.17
N GLU A 313 19.70 -26.48 48.58
CA GLU A 313 20.80 -27.47 48.63
C GLU A 313 20.40 -28.89 48.18
N ASP A 314 20.84 -29.27 46.98
CA ASP A 314 21.55 -30.51 46.65
C ASP A 314 22.32 -30.32 45.32
#